data_AF-A0A4R4LMC3-F1
#
_entry.id   AF-A0A4R4LMC3-F1
#
_cell.length_a   1.000
_cell.length_b   1.000
_cell.length_c   1.000
_cell.angle_alpha   90.00
_cell.angle_beta   90.00
_cell.angle_gamma   90.00
#
_symmetry.space_group_name_H-M   'P 1'
#
loop_
_entity.id
_entity.type
_entity.pdbx_description
1 polymer ?
#
loop_
_entity_poly.entity_id
_entity_poly.type
_entity_poly.pdbx_seq_one_letter_code
_entity_poly.pdbx_strand_id
1 'polypeptide(L)'
;MNSYDHADVGPEGPSVDDLAEIEREMPLIDAEVLLLDAQITILCAEPAPSDLDWQRVRRARKRVLREARALLATRAAAGRGTRVA
;
A
#
# COMPACT_ATOMS: atom_id res chain seq x y z
N MET A 1 -27.64 18.63 -4.62
CA MET A 1 -27.11 17.27 -4.88
C MET A 1 -26.09 17.44 -5.99
N ASN A 2 -24.79 17.36 -5.69
CA ASN A 2 -23.79 17.59 -6.73
C ASN A 2 -23.90 16.45 -7.73
N SER A 3 -24.44 16.76 -8.91
CA SER A 3 -24.44 15.85 -10.05
C SER A 3 -22.99 15.65 -10.40
N TYR A 4 -22.42 14.50 -10.03
CA TYR A 4 -21.23 13.99 -10.69
C TYR A 4 -21.66 13.69 -12.12
N ASP A 5 -21.59 14.72 -12.95
CA ASP A 5 -21.72 14.63 -14.39
C ASP A 5 -20.57 13.74 -14.87
N HIS A 6 -20.83 12.44 -15.01
CA HIS A 6 -19.89 11.44 -15.54
C HIS A 6 -19.65 11.61 -17.06
N ALA A 7 -19.92 12.79 -17.61
CA ALA A 7 -19.78 13.09 -19.03
C ALA A 7 -18.33 13.23 -19.52
N ASP A 8 -17.32 13.04 -18.65
CA ASP A 8 -15.90 13.20 -18.99
C ASP A 8 -15.06 11.92 -18.90
N VAL A 9 -15.65 10.72 -18.81
CA VAL A 9 -14.86 9.50 -19.04
C VAL A 9 -14.70 9.29 -20.55
N GLY A 10 -13.94 10.20 -21.18
CA GLY A 10 -13.45 10.01 -22.53
C GLY A 10 -12.53 8.78 -22.64
N PRO A 11 -12.00 8.45 -23.82
CA PRO A 11 -11.00 7.38 -23.99
C PRO A 11 -9.67 7.62 -23.25
N GLU A 12 -9.60 8.63 -22.36
CA GLU A 12 -8.45 9.07 -21.56
C GLU A 12 -8.44 8.48 -20.13
N GLY A 13 -9.15 7.38 -19.89
CA GLY A 13 -9.05 6.64 -18.63
C GLY A 13 -7.66 6.00 -18.45
N PRO A 14 -7.27 5.65 -17.21
CA PRO A 14 -6.00 4.97 -16.95
C PRO A 14 -5.87 3.71 -17.81
N SER A 15 -4.68 3.49 -18.36
CA SER A 15 -4.40 2.31 -19.17
C SER A 15 -4.40 1.04 -18.31
N VAL A 16 -4.45 -0.13 -18.95
CA VAL A 16 -4.33 -1.42 -18.25
C VAL A 16 -3.01 -1.51 -17.48
N ASP A 17 -1.94 -0.94 -18.00
CA ASP A 17 -0.63 -0.93 -17.35
C ASP A 17 -0.62 -0.01 -16.12
N ASP A 18 -1.29 1.15 -16.20
CA ASP A 18 -1.44 2.07 -15.06
C ASP A 18 -2.26 1.42 -13.93
N LEU A 19 -3.37 0.77 -14.29
CA LEU A 19 -4.20 0.04 -13.33
C LEU A 19 -3.42 -1.13 -12.72
N ALA A 20 -2.66 -1.86 -13.52
CA ALA A 20 -1.81 -2.93 -13.03
C ALA A 20 -0.68 -2.42 -12.12
N GLU A 21 -0.20 -1.19 -12.31
CA GLU A 21 0.77 -0.60 -11.38
C GLU A 21 0.14 -0.31 -10.02
N ILE A 22 -1.06 0.25 -9.97
CA ILE A 22 -1.80 0.49 -8.73
C ILE A 22 -2.02 -0.83 -7.97
N GLU A 23 -2.46 -1.89 -8.66
CA GLU A 23 -2.66 -3.20 -8.04
C GLU A 23 -1.38 -3.79 -7.43
N ARG A 24 -0.20 -3.48 -8.00
CA ARG A 24 1.09 -3.90 -7.42
C ARG A 24 1.42 -3.15 -6.13
N GLU A 25 0.90 -1.96 -5.92
CA GLU A 25 1.10 -1.17 -4.69
C GLU A 25 0.23 -1.65 -3.53
N MET A 26 -0.93 -2.26 -3.83
CA MET A 26 -1.91 -2.63 -2.81
C MET A 26 -1.35 -3.46 -1.64
N PRO A 27 -0.49 -4.47 -1.84
CA PRO A 27 0.10 -5.21 -0.73
C PRO A 27 0.90 -4.34 0.25
N LEU A 28 1.59 -3.30 -0.24
CA LEU A 28 2.34 -2.37 0.61
C LEU A 28 1.37 -1.46 1.37
N ILE A 29 0.37 -0.91 0.68
CA ILE A 29 -0.67 -0.06 1.28
C ILE A 29 -1.38 -0.82 2.42
N ASP A 30 -1.78 -2.06 2.18
CA ASP A 30 -2.40 -2.92 3.21
C ASP A 30 -1.47 -3.14 4.42
N ALA A 31 -0.17 -3.29 4.18
CA ALA A 31 0.81 -3.44 5.26
C ALA A 31 0.95 -2.17 6.08
N GLU A 32 0.88 -0.99 5.44
CA GLU A 32 0.93 0.32 6.09
C GLU A 32 -0.33 0.60 6.90
N VAL A 33 -1.51 0.26 6.36
CA VAL A 33 -2.78 0.34 7.11
C VAL A 33 -2.73 -0.54 8.36
N LEU A 34 -2.23 -1.78 8.25
CA LEU A 34 -2.08 -2.65 9.42
C LEU A 34 -1.08 -2.12 10.44
N LEU A 35 -0.04 -1.40 10.01
CA LEU A 35 0.87 -0.72 10.92
C LEU A 35 0.18 0.44 11.62
N LEU A 36 -0.61 1.23 10.89
CA LEU A 36 -1.38 2.33 11.43
C LEU A 36 -2.38 1.82 12.47
N ASP A 37 -3.12 0.75 12.19
CA ASP A 37 -4.06 0.12 13.13
C ASP A 37 -3.36 -0.36 14.41
N ALA A 38 -2.17 -0.96 14.26
CA ALA A 38 -1.37 -1.37 15.41
C ALA A 38 -0.87 -0.17 16.23
N GLN A 39 -0.53 0.94 15.59
CA GLN A 39 -0.13 2.18 16.27
C GLN A 39 -1.31 2.85 16.98
N ILE A 40 -2.49 2.89 16.35
CA ILE A 40 -3.73 3.38 16.97
C ILE A 40 -4.04 2.55 18.22
N THR A 41 -3.88 1.23 18.15
CA THR A 41 -4.07 0.34 19.31
C THR A 41 -3.16 0.74 20.48
N ILE A 42 -1.88 1.08 20.23
CA ILE A 42 -0.96 1.57 21.26
C ILE A 42 -1.44 2.91 21.85
N LEU A 43 -1.87 3.85 21.00
CA LEU A 43 -2.26 5.20 21.43
C LEU A 43 -3.56 5.20 22.25
N CYS A 44 -4.46 4.27 21.99
CA CYS A 44 -5.75 4.15 22.68
C CYS A 44 -5.72 3.16 23.86
N ALA A 45 -4.57 2.57 24.19
CA ALA A 45 -4.48 1.58 25.24
C ALA A 45 -4.50 2.22 26.64
N GLU A 46 -5.46 1.83 27.46
CA GLU A 46 -5.55 2.21 28.87
C GLU A 46 -5.58 0.95 29.77
N PRO A 47 -4.89 0.93 30.92
CA PRO A 47 -3.99 1.97 31.42
C PRO A 47 -2.65 2.06 30.67
N ALA A 48 -2.27 1.01 29.94
CA ALA A 48 -1.06 0.95 29.12
C ALA A 48 -1.15 -0.16 28.06
N PRO A 49 -0.38 -0.08 26.96
CA PRO A 49 -0.30 -1.15 25.96
C PRO A 49 0.25 -2.46 26.51
N SER A 50 -0.28 -3.58 26.02
CA SER A 50 0.21 -4.92 26.35
C SER A 50 1.45 -5.31 25.53
N ASP A 51 2.16 -6.35 25.98
CA ASP A 51 3.27 -6.94 25.21
C ASP A 51 2.84 -7.43 23.82
N LEU A 52 1.60 -7.90 23.69
CA LEU A 52 1.05 -8.33 22.42
C LEU A 52 0.87 -7.15 21.45
N ASP A 53 0.47 -5.99 21.95
CA ASP A 53 0.32 -4.78 21.11
C ASP A 53 1.68 -4.35 20.56
N TRP A 54 2.72 -4.38 21.40
CA TRP A 54 4.08 -4.14 20.95
C TRP A 54 4.56 -5.18 19.92
N GLN A 55 4.20 -6.46 20.10
CA GLN A 55 4.49 -7.49 19.10
C GLN A 55 3.76 -7.23 17.78
N ARG A 56 2.50 -6.79 17.81
CA ARG A 56 1.72 -6.43 16.61
C ARG A 56 2.40 -5.33 15.82
N VAL A 57 2.83 -4.24 16.47
CA VAL A 57 3.59 -3.16 15.81
C VAL A 57 4.86 -3.69 15.15
N ARG A 58 5.65 -4.52 15.87
CA ARG A 58 6.88 -5.11 15.30
C ARG A 58 6.60 -5.98 14.07
N ARG A 59 5.55 -6.78 14.10
CA ARG A 59 5.14 -7.63 12.97
C ARG A 59 4.65 -6.80 11.78
N ALA A 60 3.86 -5.77 12.03
CA ALA A 60 3.36 -4.86 11.00
C ALA A 60 4.51 -4.09 10.33
N ARG A 61 5.46 -3.54 11.09
CA ARG A 61 6.68 -2.90 10.54
C ARG A 61 7.49 -3.86 9.66
N LYS A 62 7.68 -5.11 10.10
CA LYS A 62 8.36 -6.13 9.28
C LYS A 62 7.62 -6.43 7.98
N ARG A 63 6.28 -6.44 8.01
CA ARG A 63 5.45 -6.62 6.82
C ARG A 63 5.64 -5.46 5.85
N VAL A 64 5.56 -4.21 6.31
CA VAL A 64 5.82 -3.02 5.48
C VAL A 64 7.17 -3.12 4.76
N LEU A 65 8.25 -3.43 5.48
CA LEU A 65 9.57 -3.58 4.87
C LEU A 65 9.63 -4.70 3.83
N ARG A 66 8.94 -5.82 4.08
CA ARG A 66 8.85 -6.94 3.14
C ARG A 66 8.13 -6.54 1.85
N GLU A 67 6.95 -5.92 1.96
CA GLU A 67 6.16 -5.52 0.81
C GLU A 67 6.81 -4.37 0.03
N ALA A 68 7.43 -3.42 0.72
CA ALA A 68 8.21 -2.35 0.08
C ALA A 68 9.37 -2.93 -0.74
N ARG A 69 10.08 -3.92 -0.18
CA ARG A 69 11.15 -4.62 -0.91
C ARG A 69 10.60 -5.38 -2.13
N ALA A 70 9.44 -6.03 -2.00
CA ALA A 70 8.82 -6.75 -3.11
C ALA A 70 8.41 -5.80 -4.24
N LEU A 71 7.76 -4.67 -3.91
CA LEU A 71 7.36 -3.65 -4.88
C LEU A 71 8.56 -3.06 -5.63
N LEU A 72 9.63 -2.73 -4.91
CA LEU A 72 10.88 -2.24 -5.52
C LEU A 72 11.53 -3.28 -6.44
N ALA A 73 11.51 -4.56 -6.06
CA ALA A 73 12.03 -5.63 -6.91
C ALA A 73 11.22 -5.75 -8.22
N THR A 74 9.90 -5.65 -8.14
CA THR A 74 9.00 -5.65 -9.31
C THR A 74 9.27 -4.45 -10.23
N ARG A 75 9.35 -3.23 -9.69
CA ARG A 75 9.68 -2.03 -10.46
C ARG A 75 11.06 -2.09 -11.11
N ALA A 76 12.06 -2.63 -10.40
CA ALA A 76 13.39 -2.82 -10.94
C ALA A 76 13.41 -3.84 -12.09
N ALA A 77 12.55 -4.87 -12.06
CA ALA A 77 12.40 -5.82 -13.16
C ALA A 77 11.75 -5.18 -14.39
N ALA A 78 10.69 -4.38 -14.20
CA ALA A 78 10.03 -3.66 -15.29
C ALA A 78 10.99 -2.70 -16.02
N GLY A 79 11.74 -1.87 -15.28
CA GLY A 79 12.69 -0.93 -15.87
C GLY A 79 13.90 -1.57 -16.58
N ARG A 80 14.25 -2.83 -16.24
CA ARG A 80 15.27 -3.58 -16.99
C ARG A 80 14.78 -4.07 -18.35
N GLY A 81 13.49 -4.37 -18.48
CA GLY A 81 12.88 -4.78 -19.75
C GLY A 81 12.79 -3.63 -20.76
N THR A 82 12.59 -2.40 -20.28
CA THR A 82 12.47 -1.20 -21.13
C THR A 82 13.81 -0.70 -21.69
N ARG A 83 14.95 -1.12 -21.12
CA ARG A 83 16.29 -0.59 -21.49
C ARG A 83 16.99 -1.32 -22.65
N VAL A 84 16.29 -2.23 -23.35
CA VAL A 84 16.84 -3.07 -24.43
C VAL A 84 16.00 -2.98 -25.72
N ALA A 85 15.19 -1.93 -25.88
CA ALA A 85 14.48 -1.63 -27.13
C ALA A 85 15.06 -0.39 -27.81
#